data_AF-A0A7C7YVR2-F1
#
_entry.id   AF-A0A7C7YVR2-F1
#
_cell.length_a   1.000
_cell.length_b   1.000
_cell.length_c   1.000
_cell.angle_alpha   90.00
_cell.angle_beta   90.00
_cell.angle_gamma   90.00
#
_symmetry.space_group_name_H-M   'P 1'
#
loop_
_entity.id
_entity.type
_entity.pdbx_description
1 polymer ?
#
loop_
_entity_poly.entity_id
_entity_poly.type
_entity_poly.pdbx_seq_one_letter_code
_entity_poly.pdbx_strand_id
1 'polypeptide(L)'
;MTATFLAAIVGTGIADVVFPVEGIKAIGMEARAQRRAASVARLRDGSLARLFEDDLRRHSRVRELVLPSYAFFMFFYLDQAPSEVTVGKEHWMFRTRRVQLSPQSDAVLANSGANSIVALDRRLLGQGIELTVLPVPRKIWVARNFLPRGVEGRLAVDDLLVDELKRRGISTVDLRELFTVADPREIYFKVDTHWTPRAARLAAMESVRLAGLLQEEPQRAGELHTVDRESGRKSGRAMLRSLGVDPEALDLTALDLRAPSAQRVTFGAGLERWMRVPSSMSRLALAGTSFSKNEGFARFLTHYCGERVMDGAISAQPYTTSIHRLLRKYLRSEKRPELEHLFWEFPLASVFNDYSPLEVHFGRDFGRCFQVLAPAVHQSWRPLPGAWEAIELRRVVHLGERPVQLLAMAAGALAHSGDGVALLHLAGEVSDAPLTLRLRHDGVSMEFTLRPGSFDFAWPILARGPTSGAMQLVAYPSQATRIKLLAASVSHEPVGSGRFELHRRGAGEWTELVAAKPILLGRRAAVQMQCSPDQADLKNIAVEIWLEGQEHPRRILFESLRPGGAILLDLGPEAQGLLERIRLQAAGGVLGVSLAKVSSGA
;
A
#
# COMPACT_ATOMS: atom_id res chain seq x y z
N MET A 1 -10.69 19.84 -50.42
CA MET A 1 -10.36 19.27 -49.10
C MET A 1 -11.58 19.08 -48.21
N THR A 2 -12.45 20.07 -48.03
CA THR A 2 -13.61 20.01 -47.11
C THR A 2 -14.61 18.91 -47.46
N ALA A 3 -14.96 18.75 -48.74
CA ALA A 3 -15.89 17.70 -49.18
C ALA A 3 -15.33 16.28 -48.99
N THR A 4 -14.05 16.08 -49.29
CA THR A 4 -13.35 14.80 -49.08
C THR A 4 -13.23 14.45 -47.60
N PHE A 5 -12.95 15.44 -46.75
CA PHE A 5 -12.90 15.26 -45.31
C PHE A 5 -14.27 14.91 -44.72
N LEU A 6 -15.33 15.60 -45.15
CA LEU A 6 -16.70 15.29 -44.74
C LEU A 6 -17.15 13.92 -45.24
N ALA A 7 -16.82 13.55 -46.47
CA ALA A 7 -17.10 12.23 -47.02
C ALA A 7 -16.37 11.11 -46.25
N ALA A 8 -15.13 11.35 -45.82
CA ALA A 8 -14.40 10.43 -44.97
C ALA A 8 -15.10 10.28 -43.60
N ILE A 9 -15.44 11.39 -42.92
CA ILE A 9 -16.13 11.35 -41.62
C ILE A 9 -17.46 10.58 -41.73
N VAL A 10 -18.30 10.95 -42.70
CA VAL A 10 -19.61 10.32 -42.90
C VAL A 10 -19.45 8.84 -43.29
N GLY A 11 -18.51 8.52 -44.18
CA GLY A 11 -18.20 7.15 -44.58
C GLY A 11 -17.74 6.28 -43.41
N THR A 12 -16.88 6.81 -42.53
CA THR A 12 -16.44 6.09 -41.32
C THR A 12 -17.60 5.84 -40.35
N GLY A 13 -18.47 6.84 -40.15
CA GLY A 13 -19.66 6.69 -39.30
C GLY A 13 -20.64 5.64 -39.83
N ILE A 14 -20.86 5.59 -41.15
CA ILE A 14 -21.72 4.57 -41.77
C ILE A 14 -21.11 3.18 -41.62
N ALA A 15 -19.81 3.02 -41.86
CA ALA A 15 -19.13 1.73 -41.74
C ALA A 15 -19.21 1.15 -40.32
N ASP A 16 -19.06 1.99 -39.28
CA ASP A 16 -19.13 1.56 -37.89
C ASP A 16 -20.56 1.22 -37.43
N VAL A 17 -21.59 1.86 -38.00
CA VAL A 17 -23.00 1.54 -37.73
C VAL A 17 -23.43 0.24 -38.43
N VAL A 18 -22.95 0.01 -39.65
CA VAL A 18 -23.36 -1.15 -40.47
C VAL A 18 -22.56 -2.41 -40.10
N PHE A 19 -21.31 -2.27 -39.69
CA PHE A 19 -20.43 -3.40 -39.38
C PHE A 19 -19.75 -3.27 -38.00
N PRO A 20 -20.49 -3.12 -36.89
CA PRO A 20 -19.87 -2.99 -35.57
C PRO A 20 -19.09 -4.25 -35.20
N VAL A 21 -17.98 -4.06 -34.50
CA VAL A 21 -17.24 -5.16 -33.85
C VAL A 21 -17.92 -5.48 -32.54
N GLU A 22 -18.01 -6.76 -32.15
CA GLU A 22 -18.43 -7.12 -30.81
C GLU A 22 -17.40 -6.61 -29.79
N GLY A 23 -17.69 -5.47 -29.18
CA GLY A 23 -16.85 -4.86 -28.17
C GLY A 23 -16.85 -5.63 -26.86
N ILE A 24 -15.80 -5.44 -26.06
CA ILE A 24 -15.70 -6.02 -24.72
C ILE A 24 -16.87 -5.48 -23.88
N LYS A 25 -17.83 -6.34 -23.54
CA LYS A 25 -18.94 -5.99 -22.66
C LYS A 25 -18.40 -5.65 -21.28
N ALA A 26 -18.60 -4.41 -20.85
CA ALA A 26 -18.31 -4.00 -19.48
C ALA A 26 -19.15 -4.86 -18.52
N ILE A 27 -18.52 -5.42 -17.49
CA ILE A 27 -19.16 -6.25 -16.46
C ILE A 27 -18.99 -5.63 -15.07
N GLY A 28 -19.89 -5.97 -14.15
CA GLY A 28 -19.77 -5.57 -12.74
C GLY A 28 -19.80 -4.05 -12.51
N MET A 29 -18.75 -3.50 -11.89
CA MET A 29 -18.68 -2.07 -11.51
C MET A 29 -18.55 -1.14 -12.71
N GLU A 30 -17.81 -1.52 -13.75
CA GLU A 30 -17.67 -0.73 -14.98
C GLU A 30 -19.01 -0.60 -15.71
N ALA A 31 -19.80 -1.68 -15.76
CA ALA A 31 -21.15 -1.64 -16.33
C ALA A 31 -22.07 -0.68 -15.57
N ARG A 32 -21.99 -0.65 -14.23
CA ARG A 32 -22.78 0.26 -13.38
C ARG A 32 -22.31 1.71 -13.53
N ALA A 33 -21.01 1.94 -13.60
CA ALA A 33 -20.42 3.26 -13.84
C ALA A 33 -20.83 3.80 -15.22
N GLN A 34 -20.82 2.96 -16.25
CA GLN A 34 -21.27 3.33 -17.59
C GLN A 34 -22.76 3.63 -17.65
N ARG A 35 -23.61 2.81 -17.02
CA ARG A 35 -25.06 3.11 -16.94
C ARG A 35 -25.33 4.43 -16.22
N ARG A 36 -24.60 4.72 -15.13
CA ARG A 36 -24.68 6.01 -14.44
C ARG A 36 -24.23 7.14 -15.34
N ALA A 37 -23.05 7.03 -15.97
CA ALA A 37 -22.53 8.04 -16.89
C ALA A 37 -23.50 8.32 -18.04
N ALA A 38 -24.09 7.27 -18.63
CA ALA A 38 -25.13 7.38 -19.66
C ALA A 38 -26.40 8.10 -19.17
N SER A 39 -26.84 7.82 -17.94
CA SER A 39 -28.07 8.42 -17.39
C SER A 39 -27.96 9.92 -17.11
N VAL A 40 -26.74 10.44 -16.86
CA VAL A 40 -26.50 11.86 -16.56
C VAL A 40 -25.86 12.62 -17.71
N ALA A 41 -25.50 11.95 -18.81
CA ALA A 41 -24.81 12.60 -19.91
C ALA A 41 -25.67 13.66 -20.59
N ARG A 42 -24.99 14.73 -21.01
CA ARG A 42 -25.55 15.89 -21.69
C ARG A 42 -24.65 16.26 -22.86
N LEU A 43 -25.26 16.82 -23.90
CA LEU A 43 -24.50 17.34 -25.04
C LEU A 43 -23.70 18.60 -24.64
N ARG A 44 -24.29 19.46 -23.80
CA ARG A 44 -23.79 20.81 -23.46
C ARG A 44 -22.47 20.82 -22.68
N ASP A 45 -22.16 19.77 -21.91
CA ASP A 45 -20.93 19.63 -21.14
C ASP A 45 -19.91 18.67 -21.79
N GLY A 46 -20.23 18.16 -22.99
CA GLY A 46 -19.41 17.22 -23.73
C GLY A 46 -19.41 15.78 -23.17
N SER A 47 -20.17 15.48 -22.12
CA SER A 47 -20.23 14.11 -21.56
C SER A 47 -20.91 13.13 -22.51
N LEU A 48 -21.91 13.57 -23.29
CA LEU A 48 -22.52 12.74 -24.33
C LEU A 48 -21.55 12.47 -25.50
N ALA A 49 -20.73 13.46 -25.86
CA ALA A 49 -19.69 13.29 -26.87
C ALA A 49 -18.63 12.28 -26.40
N ARG A 50 -18.21 12.32 -25.13
CA ARG A 50 -17.29 11.32 -24.56
C ARG A 50 -17.88 9.92 -24.53
N LEU A 51 -19.18 9.76 -24.24
CA LEU A 51 -19.82 8.45 -24.31
C LEU A 51 -19.84 7.89 -25.73
N PHE A 52 -20.07 8.76 -26.72
CA PHE A 52 -20.01 8.39 -28.13
C PHE A 52 -18.57 8.03 -28.55
N GLU A 53 -17.57 8.79 -28.11
CA GLU A 53 -16.15 8.44 -28.29
C GLU A 53 -15.79 7.10 -27.64
N ASP A 54 -16.27 6.84 -26.42
CA ASP A 54 -16.07 5.58 -25.70
C ASP A 54 -16.76 4.40 -26.39
N ASP A 55 -17.90 4.66 -27.05
CA ASP A 55 -18.61 3.66 -27.84
C ASP A 55 -17.85 3.33 -29.13
N LEU A 56 -17.43 4.34 -29.89
CA LEU A 56 -16.56 4.17 -31.06
C LEU A 56 -15.24 3.49 -30.69
N ARG A 57 -14.63 3.80 -29.55
CA ARG A 57 -13.43 3.11 -29.06
C ARG A 57 -13.61 1.60 -28.89
N ARG A 58 -14.83 1.14 -28.64
CA ARG A 58 -15.15 -0.27 -28.35
C ARG A 58 -15.70 -1.04 -29.53
N HIS A 59 -16.39 -0.36 -30.44
CA HIS A 59 -17.19 -1.01 -31.49
C HIS A 59 -16.79 -0.62 -32.91
N SER A 60 -15.90 0.37 -33.09
CA SER A 60 -15.52 0.85 -34.43
C SER A 60 -14.61 -0.13 -35.17
N ARG A 61 -15.10 -0.61 -36.31
CA ARG A 61 -14.41 -1.50 -37.26
C ARG A 61 -13.38 -0.71 -38.07
N VAL A 62 -13.71 0.52 -38.43
CA VAL A 62 -12.78 1.40 -39.14
C VAL A 62 -11.59 1.71 -38.24
N ARG A 63 -11.83 1.99 -36.96
CA ARG A 63 -10.78 2.15 -35.97
C ARG A 63 -9.98 0.87 -35.83
N GLU A 64 -10.57 -0.31 -35.73
CA GLU A 64 -9.81 -1.58 -35.66
C GLU A 64 -8.86 -1.75 -36.87
N LEU A 65 -9.28 -1.36 -38.07
CA LEU A 65 -8.47 -1.48 -39.29
C LEU A 65 -7.37 -0.42 -39.38
N VAL A 66 -7.68 0.84 -39.06
CA VAL A 66 -6.78 1.99 -39.28
C VAL A 66 -5.90 2.28 -38.07
N LEU A 67 -6.41 2.05 -36.85
CA LEU A 67 -5.71 2.38 -35.61
C LEU A 67 -4.35 1.68 -35.48
N PRO A 68 -4.14 0.41 -35.84
CA PRO A 68 -2.82 -0.20 -35.72
C PRO A 68 -1.76 0.53 -36.55
N SER A 69 -2.06 0.81 -37.83
CA SER A 69 -1.14 1.50 -38.75
C SER A 69 -0.95 2.97 -38.36
N TYR A 70 -2.02 3.65 -37.96
CA TYR A 70 -1.95 5.03 -37.48
C TYR A 70 -1.18 5.13 -36.17
N ALA A 71 -1.49 4.29 -35.18
CA ALA A 71 -0.77 4.25 -33.90
C ALA A 71 0.70 3.86 -34.09
N PHE A 72 1.00 2.95 -35.02
CA PHE A 72 2.37 2.64 -35.42
C PHE A 72 3.08 3.89 -35.97
N PHE A 73 2.46 4.60 -36.91
CA PHE A 73 3.03 5.83 -37.48
C PHE A 73 3.25 6.91 -36.42
N MET A 74 2.20 7.22 -35.64
CA MET A 74 2.27 8.22 -34.57
C MET A 74 3.35 7.86 -33.53
N PHE A 75 3.50 6.58 -33.18
CA PHE A 75 4.45 6.14 -32.18
C PHE A 75 5.89 6.13 -32.68
N PHE A 76 6.18 5.48 -33.82
CA PHE A 76 7.56 5.29 -34.28
C PHE A 76 8.13 6.49 -35.03
N TYR A 77 7.30 7.34 -35.62
CA TYR A 77 7.77 8.48 -36.43
C TYR A 77 7.53 9.84 -35.76
N LEU A 78 6.55 9.95 -34.86
CA LEU A 78 6.20 11.22 -34.21
C LEU A 78 6.39 11.21 -32.68
N ASP A 79 6.80 10.08 -32.09
CA ASP A 79 6.91 9.88 -30.64
C ASP A 79 5.62 10.27 -29.87
N GLN A 80 4.45 10.07 -30.50
CA GLN A 80 3.16 10.37 -29.90
C GLN A 80 2.44 9.09 -29.46
N ALA A 81 1.80 9.16 -28.30
CA ALA A 81 0.94 8.11 -27.77
C ALA A 81 -0.32 8.71 -27.13
N PRO A 82 -1.39 7.92 -26.93
CA PRO A 82 -2.55 8.31 -26.13
C PRO A 82 -2.13 8.81 -24.75
N SER A 83 -2.97 9.64 -24.12
CA SER A 83 -2.68 10.35 -22.86
C SER A 83 -2.20 9.47 -21.68
N GLU A 84 -2.42 8.16 -21.74
CA GLU A 84 -2.01 7.20 -20.70
C GLU A 84 -0.54 6.73 -20.80
N VAL A 85 0.14 7.00 -21.92
CA VAL A 85 1.54 6.62 -22.17
C VAL A 85 2.37 7.85 -22.47
N THR A 86 3.50 7.98 -21.79
CA THR A 86 4.57 8.92 -22.08
C THR A 86 5.63 8.19 -22.92
N VAL A 87 5.87 8.68 -24.14
CA VAL A 87 6.94 8.17 -25.00
C VAL A 87 8.23 8.90 -24.67
N GLY A 88 9.28 8.14 -24.42
CA GLY A 88 10.63 8.62 -24.18
C GLY A 88 11.56 8.34 -25.36
N LYS A 89 12.84 8.66 -25.16
CA LYS A 89 13.88 8.46 -26.17
C LYS A 89 13.99 6.99 -26.54
N GLU A 90 14.40 6.76 -27.78
CA GLU A 90 14.55 5.42 -28.35
C GLU A 90 13.27 4.58 -28.22
N HIS A 91 12.07 5.15 -28.24
CA HIS A 91 10.81 4.41 -28.09
C HIS A 91 10.60 3.73 -26.73
N TRP A 92 11.29 4.18 -25.68
CA TRP A 92 10.95 3.78 -24.32
C TRP A 92 9.55 4.26 -23.95
N MET A 93 8.69 3.36 -23.49
CA MET A 93 7.36 3.73 -23.04
C MET A 93 7.30 3.80 -21.52
N PHE A 94 6.60 4.79 -21.00
CA PHE A 94 6.30 4.95 -19.59
C PHE A 94 4.80 5.16 -19.41
N ARG A 95 4.21 4.65 -18.33
CA ARG A 95 2.81 5.00 -18.03
C ARG A 95 2.76 6.40 -17.44
N THR A 96 1.96 7.29 -18.02
CA THR A 96 1.84 8.70 -17.59
C THR A 96 1.48 8.79 -16.11
N ARG A 97 0.55 7.96 -15.63
CA ARG A 97 0.16 7.88 -14.20
C ARG A 97 1.28 7.42 -13.24
N ARG A 98 2.43 6.95 -13.74
CA ARG A 98 3.60 6.58 -12.91
C ARG A 98 4.71 7.64 -12.99
N VAL A 99 4.60 8.53 -13.97
CA VAL A 99 5.45 9.72 -14.15
C VAL A 99 4.85 10.88 -13.35
N GLN A 100 3.55 11.10 -13.51
CA GLN A 100 2.78 12.16 -12.84
C GLN A 100 2.13 11.59 -11.59
N LEU A 101 2.71 11.92 -10.44
CA LEU A 101 2.21 11.50 -9.13
C LEU A 101 1.23 12.52 -8.55
N SER A 102 0.58 12.13 -7.46
CA SER A 102 -0.26 13.01 -6.63
C SER A 102 0.46 14.33 -6.28
N PRO A 103 -0.21 15.49 -6.25
CA PRO A 103 0.44 16.78 -5.97
C PRO A 103 0.86 16.98 -4.51
N GLN A 104 0.58 16.01 -3.62
CA GLN A 104 1.13 15.99 -2.26
C GLN A 104 2.66 16.05 -2.28
N SER A 105 3.30 16.59 -1.24
CA SER A 105 4.77 16.64 -1.15
C SER A 105 5.39 15.24 -1.06
N ASP A 106 6.63 15.08 -1.55
CA ASP A 106 7.33 13.79 -1.54
C ASP A 106 7.43 13.21 -0.12
N ALA A 107 7.70 14.06 0.89
CA ALA A 107 7.78 13.64 2.28
C ALA A 107 6.44 13.11 2.83
N VAL A 108 5.31 13.74 2.49
CA VAL A 108 3.98 13.26 2.92
C VAL A 108 3.67 11.91 2.28
N LEU A 109 3.95 11.78 0.98
CA LEU A 109 3.75 10.54 0.23
C LEU A 109 4.58 9.38 0.82
N ALA A 110 5.86 9.62 1.06
CA ALA A 110 6.78 8.63 1.63
C ALA A 110 6.40 8.26 3.06
N ASN A 111 6.19 9.24 3.94
CA ASN A 111 5.88 8.98 5.35
C ASN A 111 4.53 8.27 5.52
N SER A 112 3.49 8.68 4.79
CA SER A 112 2.20 7.99 4.86
C SER A 112 2.28 6.56 4.31
N GLY A 113 2.98 6.35 3.20
CA GLY A 113 3.26 5.02 2.66
C GLY A 113 3.97 4.13 3.69
N ALA A 114 5.06 4.61 4.28
CA ALA A 114 5.82 3.90 5.30
C ALA A 114 4.99 3.62 6.57
N ASN A 115 4.23 4.61 7.07
CA ASN A 115 3.34 4.45 8.23
C ASN A 115 2.35 3.28 8.03
N SER A 116 1.77 3.18 6.83
CA SER A 116 0.83 2.09 6.51
C SER A 116 1.52 0.71 6.54
N ILE A 117 2.71 0.60 5.95
CA ILE A 117 3.46 -0.65 5.90
C ILE A 117 3.93 -1.05 7.31
N VAL A 118 4.35 -0.09 8.12
CA VAL A 118 4.73 -0.28 9.53
C VAL A 118 3.56 -0.77 10.37
N ALA A 119 2.36 -0.22 10.17
CA ALA A 119 1.16 -0.69 10.85
C ALA A 119 0.87 -2.16 10.53
N LEU A 120 1.10 -2.58 9.27
CA LEU A 120 0.92 -3.98 8.88
C LEU A 120 2.03 -4.89 9.42
N ASP A 121 3.29 -4.48 9.34
CA ASP A 121 4.44 -5.20 9.93
C ASP A 121 4.22 -5.47 11.41
N ARG A 122 3.80 -4.45 12.17
CA ARG A 122 3.48 -4.58 13.60
C ARG A 122 2.44 -5.67 13.87
N ARG A 123 1.38 -5.71 13.05
CA ARG A 123 0.30 -6.69 13.17
C ARG A 123 0.75 -8.10 12.83
N LEU A 124 1.60 -8.23 11.80
CA LEU A 124 2.18 -9.51 11.40
C LEU A 124 3.14 -10.04 12.46
N LEU A 125 4.00 -9.17 12.99
CA LEU A 125 4.91 -9.49 14.10
C LEU A 125 4.18 -9.94 15.35
N GLY A 126 3.07 -9.29 15.69
CA GLY A 126 2.20 -9.71 16.80
C GLY A 126 1.60 -11.11 16.61
N GLN A 127 1.64 -11.66 15.39
CA GLN A 127 1.24 -13.04 15.06
C GLN A 127 2.45 -13.97 14.79
N GLY A 128 3.67 -13.52 15.08
CA GLY A 128 4.90 -14.28 14.80
C GLY A 128 5.26 -14.39 13.31
N ILE A 129 4.69 -13.52 12.47
CA ILE A 129 4.93 -13.51 11.02
C ILE A 129 5.97 -12.43 10.70
N GLU A 130 7.10 -12.86 10.15
CA GLU A 130 8.13 -11.97 9.61
C GLU A 130 7.71 -11.40 8.25
N LEU A 131 7.96 -10.11 8.04
CA LEU A 131 7.63 -9.41 6.80
C LEU A 131 8.91 -8.91 6.12
N THR A 132 9.15 -9.37 4.89
CA THR A 132 10.12 -8.75 3.97
C THR A 132 9.37 -8.03 2.86
N VAL A 133 9.56 -6.72 2.75
CA VAL A 133 8.97 -5.91 1.68
C VAL A 133 9.93 -5.72 0.53
N LEU A 134 9.37 -5.75 -0.68
CA LEU A 134 10.06 -5.55 -1.94
C LEU A 134 9.40 -4.40 -2.71
N PRO A 135 9.79 -3.15 -2.39
CA PRO A 135 9.37 -1.99 -3.17
C PRO A 135 10.04 -2.04 -4.54
N VAL A 136 9.28 -2.34 -5.60
CA VAL A 136 9.79 -2.36 -6.96
C VAL A 136 9.93 -0.90 -7.46
N PRO A 137 11.16 -0.45 -7.81
CA PRO A 137 11.39 0.91 -8.27
C PRO A 137 10.49 1.30 -9.44
N ARG A 138 10.21 2.59 -9.61
CA ARG A 138 9.53 3.00 -10.84
C ARG A 138 10.48 2.85 -12.03
N LYS A 139 9.95 2.42 -13.17
CA LYS A 139 10.71 2.33 -14.43
C LYS A 139 11.41 3.65 -14.79
N ILE A 140 10.79 4.79 -14.48
CA ILE A 140 11.35 6.12 -14.71
C ILE A 140 12.60 6.40 -13.88
N TRP A 141 12.76 5.73 -12.72
CA TRP A 141 13.92 5.86 -11.85
C TRP A 141 15.12 5.15 -12.48
N VAL A 142 14.92 3.89 -12.91
CA VAL A 142 15.96 3.08 -13.55
C VAL A 142 16.30 3.58 -14.96
N ALA A 143 15.28 3.87 -15.78
CA ALA A 143 15.43 4.27 -17.17
C ALA A 143 15.37 5.79 -17.38
N ARG A 144 15.82 6.58 -16.39
CA ARG A 144 15.71 8.06 -16.39
C ARG A 144 16.33 8.72 -17.61
N ASN A 145 17.42 8.16 -18.13
CA ASN A 145 18.12 8.71 -19.31
C ASN A 145 17.26 8.66 -20.58
N PHE A 146 16.27 7.77 -20.62
CA PHE A 146 15.31 7.60 -21.71
C PHE A 146 14.04 8.43 -21.53
N LEU A 147 13.88 9.21 -20.46
CA LEU A 147 12.76 10.14 -20.34
C LEU A 147 12.80 11.20 -21.44
N PRO A 148 11.62 11.66 -21.92
CA PRO A 148 11.57 12.80 -22.84
C PRO A 148 12.08 14.07 -22.14
N ARG A 149 12.56 15.04 -22.94
CA ARG A 149 13.08 16.31 -22.41
C ARG A 149 12.00 17.04 -21.61
N GLY A 150 12.37 17.61 -20.47
CA GLY A 150 11.47 18.36 -19.59
C GLY A 150 10.61 17.50 -18.64
N VAL A 151 10.76 16.18 -18.65
CA VAL A 151 10.06 15.28 -17.72
C VAL A 151 11.00 14.80 -16.62
N GLU A 152 10.76 15.24 -15.39
CA GLU A 152 11.61 14.93 -14.23
C GLU A 152 11.10 13.73 -13.39
N GLY A 153 9.79 13.48 -13.40
CA GLY A 153 9.21 12.27 -12.79
C GLY A 153 9.22 12.20 -11.25
N ARG A 154 9.67 13.26 -10.55
CA ARG A 154 9.75 13.34 -9.07
C ARG A 154 10.39 12.10 -8.45
N LEU A 155 11.64 11.81 -8.79
CA LEU A 155 12.30 10.56 -8.40
C LEU A 155 12.56 10.45 -6.88
N ALA A 156 12.76 11.58 -6.20
CA ALA A 156 13.12 11.63 -4.78
C ALA A 156 12.11 10.93 -3.85
N VAL A 157 10.83 10.87 -4.21
CA VAL A 157 9.81 10.16 -3.41
C VAL A 157 10.06 8.66 -3.34
N ASP A 158 10.65 8.06 -4.38
CA ASP A 158 11.01 6.64 -4.37
C ASP A 158 12.09 6.41 -3.32
N ASP A 159 13.06 7.32 -3.27
CA ASP A 159 14.17 7.24 -2.34
C ASP A 159 13.70 7.42 -0.91
N LEU A 160 12.93 8.48 -0.66
CA LEU A 160 12.37 8.77 0.65
C LEU A 160 11.52 7.63 1.20
N LEU A 161 10.70 6.95 0.38
CA LEU A 161 9.88 5.84 0.88
C LEU A 161 10.76 4.63 1.26
N VAL A 162 11.73 4.25 0.42
CA VAL A 162 12.60 3.10 0.72
C VAL A 162 13.47 3.38 1.95
N ASP A 163 14.04 4.58 2.04
CA ASP A 163 14.86 5.00 3.18
C ASP A 163 14.03 5.05 4.46
N GLU A 164 12.79 5.54 4.40
CA GLU A 164 11.90 5.58 5.55
C GLU A 164 11.49 4.18 6.03
N LEU A 165 11.27 3.23 5.11
CA LEU A 165 11.02 1.83 5.47
C LEU A 165 12.23 1.20 6.18
N LYS A 166 13.45 1.41 5.64
CA LYS A 166 14.71 0.91 6.24
C LYS A 166 14.96 1.54 7.60
N ARG A 167 14.83 2.87 7.72
CA ARG A 167 14.99 3.62 8.98
C ARG A 167 13.97 3.18 10.03
N ARG A 168 12.76 2.77 9.60
CA ARG A 168 11.74 2.18 10.46
C ARG A 168 11.88 0.67 10.64
N GLY A 169 12.98 0.08 10.18
CA GLY A 169 13.38 -1.29 10.52
C GLY A 169 12.45 -2.33 9.95
N ILE A 170 11.76 -1.98 8.87
CA ILE A 170 11.11 -2.96 8.02
C ILE A 170 12.22 -3.67 7.25
N SER A 171 12.20 -5.01 7.21
CA SER A 171 13.07 -5.80 6.33
C SER A 171 12.75 -5.44 4.88
N THR A 172 13.53 -4.52 4.30
CA THR A 172 13.25 -3.86 3.03
C THR A 172 14.34 -4.15 2.03
N VAL A 173 13.97 -4.77 0.91
CA VAL A 173 14.89 -5.03 -0.19
C VAL A 173 15.11 -3.76 -0.99
N ASP A 174 16.35 -3.26 -1.01
CA ASP A 174 16.71 -2.05 -1.72
C ASP A 174 17.16 -2.35 -3.16
N LEU A 175 16.20 -2.40 -4.07
CA LEU A 175 16.49 -2.68 -5.49
C LEU A 175 17.16 -1.51 -6.22
N ARG A 176 17.23 -0.32 -5.61
CA ARG A 176 17.85 0.85 -6.24
C ARG A 176 19.35 0.63 -6.41
N GLU A 177 20.02 0.19 -5.35
CA GLU A 177 21.45 -0.14 -5.38
C GLU A 177 21.74 -1.22 -6.43
N LEU A 178 20.92 -2.28 -6.44
CA LEU A 178 21.05 -3.41 -7.36
C LEU A 178 20.83 -3.03 -8.83
N PHE A 179 19.93 -2.09 -9.11
CA PHE A 179 19.57 -1.71 -10.48
C PHE A 179 20.38 -0.52 -11.03
N THR A 180 21.05 0.26 -10.17
CA THR A 180 21.82 1.44 -10.60
C THR A 180 22.99 1.09 -11.53
N VAL A 181 23.63 -0.06 -11.28
CA VAL A 181 24.81 -0.50 -12.04
C VAL A 181 24.47 -1.35 -13.28
N ALA A 182 23.20 -1.72 -13.45
CA ALA A 182 22.74 -2.55 -14.54
C ALA A 182 22.26 -1.71 -15.73
N ASP A 183 22.37 -2.25 -16.94
CA ASP A 183 21.73 -1.65 -18.11
C ASP A 183 20.20 -1.64 -17.89
N PRO A 184 19.50 -0.49 -18.01
CA PRO A 184 18.05 -0.43 -17.90
C PRO A 184 17.30 -1.45 -18.78
N ARG A 185 17.85 -1.82 -19.93
CA ARG A 185 17.30 -2.84 -20.85
C ARG A 185 17.32 -4.25 -20.25
N GLU A 186 18.23 -4.51 -19.32
CA GLU A 186 18.26 -5.75 -18.54
C GLU A 186 17.26 -5.73 -17.38
N ILE A 187 16.82 -4.56 -16.92
CA ILE A 187 15.95 -4.42 -15.74
C ILE A 187 14.48 -4.28 -16.12
N TYR A 188 14.14 -3.46 -17.10
CA TYR A 188 12.77 -3.26 -17.58
C TYR A 188 12.64 -3.54 -19.07
N PHE A 189 11.49 -4.07 -19.47
CA PHE A 189 11.14 -4.09 -20.88
C PHE A 189 10.85 -2.68 -21.38
N LYS A 190 11.38 -2.34 -22.56
CA LYS A 190 11.26 -1.04 -23.22
C LYS A 190 9.81 -0.60 -23.46
N VAL A 191 8.94 -1.52 -23.88
CA VAL A 191 7.52 -1.30 -24.21
C VAL A 191 6.55 -2.06 -23.29
N ASP A 192 6.99 -2.34 -22.06
CA ASP A 192 6.15 -2.88 -20.98
C ASP A 192 6.38 -2.10 -19.68
N THR A 193 5.42 -2.24 -18.75
CA THR A 193 5.54 -1.71 -17.40
C THR A 193 6.30 -2.64 -16.46
N HIS A 194 6.44 -3.92 -16.79
CA HIS A 194 7.06 -4.93 -15.94
C HIS A 194 8.58 -4.93 -16.07
N TRP A 195 9.23 -5.38 -15.00
CA TRP A 195 10.64 -5.75 -15.02
C TRP A 195 10.89 -6.99 -15.90
N THR A 196 12.14 -7.29 -16.19
CA THR A 196 12.52 -8.52 -16.89
C THR A 196 12.62 -9.71 -15.92
N PRO A 197 12.69 -10.97 -16.42
CA PRO A 197 13.04 -12.13 -15.60
C PRO A 197 14.38 -12.00 -14.87
N ARG A 198 15.36 -11.31 -15.47
CA ARG A 198 16.67 -11.11 -14.85
C ARG A 198 16.54 -10.22 -13.61
N ALA A 199 15.80 -9.11 -13.70
CA ALA A 199 15.49 -8.28 -12.55
C ALA A 199 14.70 -9.03 -11.48
N ALA A 200 13.69 -9.82 -11.86
CA ALA A 200 12.93 -10.64 -10.92
C ALA A 200 13.81 -11.67 -10.19
N ARG A 201 14.77 -12.31 -10.89
CA ARG A 201 15.75 -13.24 -10.29
C ARG A 201 16.64 -12.53 -9.28
N LEU A 202 17.23 -11.40 -9.68
CA LEU A 202 18.12 -10.61 -8.82
C LEU A 202 17.38 -10.14 -7.56
N ALA A 203 16.16 -9.63 -7.73
CA ALA A 203 15.29 -9.23 -6.63
C ALA A 203 14.94 -10.41 -5.70
N ALA A 204 14.74 -11.62 -6.24
CA ALA A 204 14.39 -12.79 -5.45
C ALA A 204 15.56 -13.26 -4.60
N MET A 205 16.76 -13.35 -5.20
CA MET A 205 17.99 -13.68 -4.48
C MET A 205 18.20 -12.73 -3.31
N GLU A 206 18.07 -11.42 -3.57
CA GLU A 206 18.25 -10.39 -2.55
C GLU A 206 17.17 -10.44 -1.46
N SER A 207 15.90 -10.70 -1.84
CA SER A 207 14.81 -10.88 -0.86
C SER A 207 15.09 -12.04 0.08
N VAL A 208 15.55 -13.16 -0.45
CA VAL A 208 15.85 -14.37 0.33
C VAL A 208 17.09 -14.18 1.19
N ARG A 209 18.12 -13.49 0.67
CA ARG A 209 19.32 -13.11 1.42
C ARG A 209 18.98 -12.23 2.62
N LEU A 210 18.18 -11.18 2.40
CA LEU A 210 17.75 -10.26 3.45
C LEU A 210 16.88 -10.96 4.51
N ALA A 211 16.07 -11.92 4.09
CA ALA A 211 15.29 -12.76 5.00
C ALA A 211 16.12 -13.79 5.79
N GLY A 212 17.42 -13.94 5.51
CA GLY A 212 18.28 -14.95 6.14
C GLY A 212 17.97 -16.39 5.71
N LEU A 213 17.33 -16.56 4.54
CA LEU A 213 16.85 -17.86 4.04
C LEU A 213 17.67 -18.37 2.83
N LEU A 214 18.74 -17.67 2.44
CA LEU A 214 19.51 -17.98 1.24
C LEU A 214 20.28 -19.29 1.40
N GLN A 215 20.01 -20.23 0.51
CA GLN A 215 20.71 -21.51 0.45
C GLN A 215 21.91 -21.46 -0.49
N GLU A 216 22.94 -22.22 -0.12
CA GLU A 216 24.06 -22.53 -0.99
C GLU A 216 23.60 -23.31 -2.22
N GLU A 217 24.31 -23.19 -3.34
CA GLU A 217 23.88 -23.78 -4.63
C GLU A 217 23.42 -25.25 -4.55
N PRO A 218 24.11 -26.16 -3.84
CA PRO A 218 23.69 -27.58 -3.75
C PRO A 218 22.36 -27.80 -3.01
N GLN A 219 21.94 -26.83 -2.18
CA GLN A 219 20.72 -26.88 -1.38
C GLN A 219 19.56 -26.12 -2.04
N ARG A 220 19.81 -25.40 -3.14
CA ARG A 220 18.77 -24.68 -3.87
C ARG A 220 17.83 -25.66 -4.58
N ALA A 221 16.55 -25.28 -4.64
CA ALA A 221 15.55 -26.12 -5.29
C ALA A 221 15.56 -25.92 -6.81
N GLY A 222 15.66 -27.01 -7.58
CA GLY A 222 15.57 -26.95 -9.04
C GLY A 222 16.79 -26.34 -9.72
N GLU A 223 16.73 -26.24 -11.05
CA GLU A 223 17.84 -25.86 -11.90
C GLU A 223 17.54 -24.55 -12.65
N LEU A 224 18.55 -23.68 -12.73
CA LEU A 224 18.47 -22.42 -13.47
C LEU A 224 18.98 -22.61 -14.89
N HIS A 225 18.15 -22.30 -15.89
CA HIS A 225 18.50 -22.39 -17.30
C HIS A 225 18.37 -21.04 -17.99
N THR A 226 19.29 -20.74 -18.90
CA THR A 226 19.15 -19.62 -19.83
C THR A 226 18.26 -20.06 -20.99
N VAL A 227 17.27 -19.25 -21.32
CA VAL A 227 16.29 -19.51 -22.38
C VAL A 227 16.22 -18.30 -23.30
N ASP A 228 16.44 -18.53 -24.60
CA ASP A 228 16.20 -17.52 -25.62
C ASP A 228 14.70 -17.29 -25.78
N ARG A 229 14.29 -16.03 -25.63
CA ARG A 229 12.89 -15.68 -25.36
C ARG A 229 12.04 -15.51 -26.63
N GLU A 230 12.46 -16.05 -27.76
CA GLU A 230 11.63 -16.11 -28.98
C GLU A 230 10.46 -17.10 -28.86
N SER A 231 10.50 -18.05 -27.91
CA SER A 231 9.45 -19.05 -27.73
C SER A 231 8.26 -18.54 -26.89
N GLY A 232 7.29 -17.93 -27.58
CA GLY A 232 5.85 -18.12 -27.27
C GLY A 232 5.23 -17.44 -26.05
N ARG A 233 5.84 -16.43 -25.41
CA ARG A 233 5.19 -15.66 -24.32
C ARG A 233 4.94 -14.19 -24.68
N LYS A 234 3.69 -13.75 -24.51
CA LYS A 234 3.18 -12.37 -24.77
C LYS A 234 3.69 -11.26 -23.80
N SER A 235 4.57 -11.58 -22.84
CA SER A 235 5.07 -10.62 -21.84
C SER A 235 6.20 -9.75 -22.42
N GLY A 236 6.27 -8.48 -22.01
CA GLY A 236 7.27 -7.51 -22.45
C GLY A 236 6.79 -6.56 -23.55
N ARG A 237 5.50 -6.63 -23.91
CA ARG A 237 4.89 -5.87 -25.02
C ARG A 237 3.51 -5.30 -24.65
N ALA A 238 3.18 -5.23 -23.35
CA ALA A 238 1.84 -4.88 -22.91
C ALA A 238 1.41 -3.46 -23.29
N MET A 239 2.35 -2.51 -23.41
CA MET A 239 1.99 -1.13 -23.75
C MET A 239 1.73 -0.92 -25.25
N LEU A 240 2.39 -1.68 -26.14
CA LEU A 240 2.06 -1.67 -27.58
C LEU A 240 0.59 -2.02 -27.81
N ARG A 241 0.08 -3.04 -27.12
CA ARG A 241 -1.34 -3.41 -27.19
C ARG A 241 -2.28 -2.31 -26.69
N SER A 242 -1.88 -1.53 -25.70
CA SER A 242 -2.68 -0.36 -25.26
C SER A 242 -2.71 0.78 -26.27
N LEU A 243 -1.79 0.79 -27.24
CA LEU A 243 -1.82 1.71 -28.38
C LEU A 243 -2.69 1.18 -29.53
N GLY A 244 -3.19 -0.05 -29.45
CA GLY A 244 -3.83 -0.73 -30.58
C GLY A 244 -2.84 -1.28 -31.60
N VAL A 245 -1.54 -1.32 -31.27
CA VAL A 245 -0.50 -1.92 -32.12
C VAL A 245 -0.40 -3.40 -31.80
N ASP A 246 -0.58 -4.23 -32.83
CA ASP A 246 -0.35 -5.68 -32.72
C ASP A 246 1.16 -5.96 -32.70
N PRO A 247 1.73 -6.45 -31.58
CA PRO A 247 3.16 -6.72 -31.50
C PRO A 247 3.61 -7.92 -32.34
N GLU A 248 2.69 -8.73 -32.85
CA GLU A 248 3.00 -9.86 -33.74
C GLU A 248 3.19 -9.41 -35.19
N ALA A 249 2.63 -8.25 -35.56
CA ALA A 249 2.79 -7.63 -36.87
C ALA A 249 4.10 -6.82 -37.03
N LEU A 250 4.95 -6.78 -36.00
CA LEU A 250 6.16 -5.95 -35.96
C LEU A 250 7.45 -6.78 -36.10
N ASP A 251 8.40 -6.28 -36.89
CA ASP A 251 9.80 -6.71 -36.76
C ASP A 251 10.46 -6.01 -35.56
N LEU A 252 10.40 -6.69 -34.43
CA LEU A 252 10.93 -6.18 -33.17
C LEU A 252 12.45 -6.12 -33.12
N THR A 253 13.13 -6.81 -34.04
CA THR A 253 14.59 -6.77 -34.17
C THR A 253 14.98 -5.45 -34.81
N ALA A 254 14.35 -5.15 -35.96
CA ALA A 254 14.57 -3.90 -36.67
C ALA A 254 14.23 -2.67 -35.82
N LEU A 255 13.26 -2.80 -34.91
CA LEU A 255 12.80 -1.71 -34.03
C LEU A 255 13.54 -1.64 -32.68
N ASP A 256 14.56 -2.48 -32.45
CA ASP A 256 15.28 -2.57 -31.16
C ASP A 256 14.31 -2.72 -29.97
N LEU A 257 13.30 -3.59 -30.14
CA LEU A 257 12.28 -3.90 -29.13
C LEU A 257 12.37 -5.35 -28.62
N ARG A 258 13.40 -6.10 -29.02
CA ARG A 258 13.63 -7.45 -28.50
C ARG A 258 13.93 -7.41 -27.01
N ALA A 259 13.31 -8.34 -26.29
CA ALA A 259 13.65 -8.60 -24.90
C ALA A 259 15.02 -9.30 -24.82
N PRO A 260 15.84 -9.02 -23.79
CA PRO A 260 17.08 -9.78 -23.55
C PRO A 260 16.80 -11.25 -23.26
N SER A 261 17.83 -12.09 -23.39
CA SER A 261 17.78 -13.49 -22.96
C SER A 261 17.37 -13.58 -21.49
N ALA A 262 16.59 -14.61 -21.16
CA ALA A 262 15.96 -14.73 -19.85
C ALA A 262 16.40 -16.00 -19.16
N GLN A 263 16.61 -15.94 -17.84
CA GLN A 263 16.79 -17.13 -17.03
C GLN A 263 15.45 -17.63 -16.50
N ARG A 264 15.32 -18.95 -16.35
CA ARG A 264 14.15 -19.62 -15.79
C ARG A 264 14.60 -20.74 -14.86
N VAL A 265 13.82 -20.96 -13.80
CA VAL A 265 13.99 -22.13 -12.94
C VAL A 265 13.05 -23.23 -13.41
N THR A 266 13.55 -24.45 -13.52
CA THR A 266 12.76 -25.68 -13.63
C THR A 266 12.91 -26.51 -12.36
N PHE A 267 11.87 -27.25 -11.98
CA PHE A 267 11.91 -28.14 -10.82
C PHE A 267 11.61 -29.58 -11.21
N GLY A 268 11.94 -30.52 -10.32
CA GLY A 268 11.48 -31.90 -10.45
C GLY A 268 9.94 -31.99 -10.47
N ALA A 269 9.40 -33.04 -11.11
CA ALA A 269 7.98 -33.19 -11.41
C ALA A 269 7.03 -33.02 -10.20
N GLY A 270 7.47 -33.42 -8.99
CA GLY A 270 6.69 -33.25 -7.76
C GLY A 270 6.52 -31.79 -7.35
N LEU A 271 7.60 -31.00 -7.35
CA LEU A 271 7.55 -29.58 -6.99
C LEU A 271 6.88 -28.75 -8.10
N GLU A 272 7.07 -29.10 -9.36
CA GLU A 272 6.32 -28.49 -10.47
C GLU A 272 4.82 -28.71 -10.34
N ARG A 273 4.40 -29.94 -10.02
CA ARG A 273 2.99 -30.26 -9.78
C ARG A 273 2.44 -29.43 -8.63
N TRP A 274 3.18 -29.33 -7.53
CA TRP A 274 2.78 -28.55 -6.36
C TRP A 274 2.59 -27.07 -6.68
N MET A 275 3.52 -26.46 -7.42
CA MET A 275 3.44 -25.03 -7.80
C MET A 275 2.24 -24.73 -8.71
N ARG A 276 1.74 -25.73 -9.44
CA ARG A 276 0.53 -25.59 -10.27
C ARG A 276 -0.76 -25.69 -9.44
N VAL A 277 -0.71 -26.21 -8.21
CA VAL A 277 -1.87 -26.35 -7.33
C VAL A 277 -2.12 -25.04 -6.56
N PRO A 278 -3.23 -24.32 -6.81
CA PRO A 278 -3.47 -22.99 -6.21
C PRO A 278 -3.71 -22.98 -4.68
N SER A 279 -3.92 -24.15 -4.07
CA SER A 279 -4.42 -24.29 -2.70
C SER A 279 -3.40 -24.76 -1.68
N SER A 280 -2.22 -25.24 -2.11
CA SER A 280 -1.15 -25.60 -1.18
C SER A 280 -0.68 -24.37 -0.38
N MET A 281 -0.35 -24.55 0.89
CA MET A 281 0.36 -23.52 1.68
C MET A 281 1.72 -24.02 2.09
N SER A 282 2.52 -23.08 2.57
CA SER A 282 3.86 -23.29 3.08
C SER A 282 4.11 -22.32 4.24
N ARG A 283 5.20 -22.53 4.98
CA ARG A 283 5.67 -21.58 6.00
C ARG A 283 6.14 -20.26 5.39
N LEU A 284 6.52 -20.30 4.10
CA LEU A 284 6.85 -19.12 3.30
C LEU A 284 5.74 -18.77 2.31
N ALA A 285 5.42 -17.49 2.18
CA ALA A 285 4.46 -17.02 1.19
C ALA A 285 4.88 -15.72 0.51
N LEU A 286 4.36 -15.51 -0.70
CA LEU A 286 4.52 -14.29 -1.47
C LEU A 286 3.16 -13.62 -1.68
N ALA A 287 3.01 -12.39 -1.21
CA ALA A 287 2.01 -11.46 -1.70
C ALA A 287 2.64 -10.56 -2.77
N GLY A 288 1.95 -10.35 -3.88
CA GLY A 288 2.51 -9.57 -4.98
C GLY A 288 1.49 -9.16 -6.02
N THR A 289 2.00 -8.47 -7.04
CA THR A 289 1.20 -7.97 -8.17
C THR A 289 1.49 -8.75 -9.45
N SER A 290 1.20 -8.16 -10.62
CA SER A 290 1.60 -8.73 -11.90
C SER A 290 3.12 -8.78 -12.11
N PHE A 291 3.90 -7.99 -11.36
CA PHE A 291 5.37 -8.09 -11.36
C PHE A 291 5.85 -9.44 -10.83
N SER A 292 5.24 -9.91 -9.75
CA SER A 292 5.48 -11.25 -9.22
C SER A 292 5.03 -12.37 -10.16
N LYS A 293 3.80 -12.27 -10.67
CA LYS A 293 3.15 -13.37 -11.42
C LYS A 293 3.70 -13.57 -12.84
N ASN A 294 4.02 -12.50 -13.56
CA ASN A 294 4.35 -12.59 -14.99
C ASN A 294 5.76 -13.15 -15.24
N GLU A 295 6.72 -12.80 -14.38
CA GLU A 295 8.13 -13.18 -14.55
C GLU A 295 8.56 -14.34 -13.63
N GLY A 296 7.62 -15.01 -12.98
CA GLY A 296 7.88 -16.21 -12.19
C GLY A 296 8.65 -15.95 -10.89
N PHE A 297 8.41 -14.81 -10.25
CA PHE A 297 9.14 -14.36 -9.06
C PHE A 297 9.12 -15.40 -7.92
N ALA A 298 7.95 -16.00 -7.62
CA ALA A 298 7.81 -17.05 -6.61
C ALA A 298 8.69 -18.29 -6.88
N ARG A 299 8.99 -18.58 -8.15
CA ARG A 299 9.86 -19.69 -8.54
C ARG A 299 11.32 -19.38 -8.19
N PHE A 300 11.76 -18.16 -8.43
CA PHE A 300 13.10 -17.74 -7.99
C PHE A 300 13.21 -17.73 -6.46
N LEU A 301 12.19 -17.25 -5.75
CA LEU A 301 12.18 -17.34 -4.28
C LEU A 301 12.30 -18.80 -3.80
N THR A 302 11.51 -19.71 -4.36
CA THR A 302 11.59 -21.16 -4.04
C THR A 302 12.96 -21.74 -4.33
N HIS A 303 13.57 -21.36 -5.45
CA HIS A 303 14.93 -21.79 -5.80
C HIS A 303 15.94 -21.36 -4.75
N TYR A 304 15.99 -20.07 -4.43
CA TYR A 304 16.98 -19.51 -3.51
C TYR A 304 16.75 -19.90 -2.04
N CYS A 305 15.49 -20.09 -1.61
CA CYS A 305 15.16 -20.57 -0.28
C CYS A 305 15.45 -22.07 -0.10
N GLY A 306 15.56 -22.85 -1.19
CA GLY A 306 15.60 -24.32 -1.12
C GLY A 306 14.28 -24.98 -0.69
N GLU A 307 13.27 -24.18 -0.33
CA GLU A 307 11.97 -24.65 0.15
C GLU A 307 10.81 -23.94 -0.55
N ARG A 308 9.60 -24.45 -0.32
CA ARG A 308 8.41 -24.05 -1.09
C ARG A 308 7.94 -22.65 -0.68
N VAL A 309 7.71 -21.78 -1.65
CA VAL A 309 7.04 -20.48 -1.43
C VAL A 309 5.65 -20.50 -2.04
N MET A 310 4.62 -20.23 -1.23
CA MET A 310 3.25 -20.12 -1.73
C MET A 310 3.09 -18.83 -2.54
N ASP A 311 2.80 -18.94 -3.84
CA ASP A 311 2.50 -17.79 -4.69
C ASP A 311 1.06 -17.29 -4.46
N GLY A 312 0.92 -16.19 -3.74
CA GLY A 312 -0.32 -15.45 -3.52
C GLY A 312 -0.51 -14.24 -4.43
N ALA A 313 0.36 -14.03 -5.42
CA ALA A 313 0.33 -12.85 -6.26
C ALA A 313 -0.91 -12.78 -7.16
N ILE A 314 -1.44 -11.56 -7.35
CA ILE A 314 -2.64 -11.32 -8.16
C ILE A 314 -2.36 -10.22 -9.18
N SER A 315 -2.45 -10.56 -10.47
CA SER A 315 -2.30 -9.59 -11.56
C SER A 315 -3.48 -8.63 -11.63
N ALA A 316 -3.20 -7.38 -12.02
CA ALA A 316 -4.20 -6.34 -12.30
C ALA A 316 -5.15 -6.01 -11.13
N GLN A 317 -4.69 -6.19 -9.90
CA GLN A 317 -5.40 -5.76 -8.67
C GLN A 317 -4.52 -4.78 -7.88
N PRO A 318 -5.10 -3.99 -6.97
CA PRO A 318 -4.34 -3.22 -5.99
C PRO A 318 -3.31 -4.09 -5.25
N TYR A 319 -2.16 -3.50 -4.89
CA TYR A 319 -1.06 -4.20 -4.26
C TYR A 319 -1.40 -4.80 -2.88
N THR A 320 -2.48 -4.32 -2.26
CA THR A 320 -2.99 -4.75 -0.96
C THR A 320 -3.98 -5.91 -1.05
N THR A 321 -4.53 -6.19 -2.24
CA THR A 321 -5.53 -7.26 -2.43
C THR A 321 -4.90 -8.65 -2.25
N SER A 322 -3.67 -8.85 -2.72
CA SER A 322 -2.96 -10.14 -2.64
C SER A 322 -2.68 -10.52 -1.19
N ILE A 323 -2.13 -9.60 -0.40
CA ILE A 323 -1.84 -9.80 1.02
C ILE A 323 -3.11 -10.04 1.83
N HIS A 324 -4.19 -9.28 1.64
CA HIS A 324 -5.47 -9.55 2.31
C HIS A 324 -5.99 -10.97 2.00
N ARG A 325 -6.00 -11.39 0.74
CA ARG A 325 -6.48 -12.72 0.34
C ARG A 325 -5.60 -13.82 0.93
N LEU A 326 -4.30 -13.60 0.97
CA LEU A 326 -3.31 -14.52 1.51
C LEU A 326 -3.51 -14.69 3.02
N LEU A 327 -3.51 -13.59 3.77
CA LEU A 327 -3.75 -13.59 5.23
C LEU A 327 -5.08 -14.24 5.58
N ARG A 328 -6.16 -13.91 4.84
CA ARG A 328 -7.46 -14.58 5.02
C ARG A 328 -7.40 -16.10 4.81
N LYS A 329 -6.55 -16.58 3.89
CA LYS A 329 -6.38 -18.01 3.62
C LYS A 329 -5.62 -18.70 4.77
N TYR A 330 -4.57 -18.09 5.29
CA TYR A 330 -3.76 -18.63 6.39
C TYR A 330 -4.49 -18.57 7.73
N LEU A 331 -5.05 -17.42 8.10
CA LEU A 331 -5.62 -17.19 9.44
C LEU A 331 -6.99 -17.87 9.67
N ARG A 332 -7.64 -18.39 8.62
CA ARG A 332 -8.90 -19.15 8.73
C ARG A 332 -8.70 -20.66 8.70
N SER A 333 -7.46 -21.11 8.63
CA SER A 333 -7.15 -22.50 8.42
C SER A 333 -6.90 -23.21 9.75
N GLU A 334 -7.62 -24.30 10.01
CA GLU A 334 -7.41 -25.14 11.21
C GLU A 334 -6.29 -26.20 11.09
N LYS A 335 -5.81 -26.53 9.87
CA LYS A 335 -4.98 -27.73 9.63
C LYS A 335 -3.73 -27.53 8.75
N ARG A 336 -3.01 -26.42 8.87
CA ARG A 336 -2.03 -26.01 7.84
C ARG A 336 -0.79 -25.38 8.50
N PRO A 337 0.40 -25.41 7.85
CA PRO A 337 1.60 -24.83 8.44
C PRO A 337 1.37 -23.37 8.82
N GLU A 338 1.88 -22.99 9.99
CA GLU A 338 1.91 -21.59 10.43
C GLU A 338 2.73 -20.78 9.42
N LEU A 339 2.17 -19.65 8.98
CA LEU A 339 2.91 -18.74 8.12
C LEU A 339 4.00 -18.10 8.98
N GLU A 340 5.25 -18.28 8.62
CA GLU A 340 6.38 -17.72 9.37
C GLU A 340 6.97 -16.52 8.68
N HIS A 341 7.04 -16.54 7.35
CA HIS A 341 7.62 -15.46 6.57
C HIS A 341 6.75 -15.06 5.38
N LEU A 342 6.51 -13.77 5.25
CA LEU A 342 5.78 -13.16 4.15
C LEU A 342 6.69 -12.24 3.35
N PHE A 343 6.92 -12.60 2.08
CA PHE A 343 7.46 -11.68 1.09
C PHE A 343 6.33 -10.84 0.52
N TRP A 344 6.48 -9.52 0.49
CA TRP A 344 5.48 -8.61 -0.08
C TRP A 344 6.07 -7.71 -1.16
N GLU A 345 5.77 -8.05 -2.41
CA GLU A 345 6.14 -7.25 -3.58
C GLU A 345 5.07 -6.22 -3.92
N PHE A 346 5.49 -4.97 -4.10
CA PHE A 346 4.62 -3.93 -4.64
C PHE A 346 5.40 -2.90 -5.47
N PRO A 347 4.84 -2.40 -6.58
CA PRO A 347 5.43 -1.27 -7.29
C PRO A 347 5.30 0.02 -6.50
N LEU A 348 6.37 0.81 -6.37
CA LEU A 348 6.35 2.09 -5.64
C LEU A 348 5.26 3.05 -6.14
N ALA A 349 5.03 3.12 -7.46
CA ALA A 349 3.96 3.93 -8.03
C ALA A 349 2.56 3.56 -7.50
N SER A 350 2.32 2.30 -7.11
CA SER A 350 1.04 1.88 -6.56
C SER A 350 0.79 2.42 -5.15
N VAL A 351 1.83 2.75 -4.40
CA VAL A 351 1.70 3.39 -3.08
C VAL A 351 1.29 4.85 -3.26
N PHE A 352 1.88 5.57 -4.22
CA PHE A 352 1.69 7.01 -4.41
C PHE A 352 0.41 7.40 -5.17
N ASN A 353 -0.12 6.49 -5.99
CA ASN A 353 -1.22 6.80 -6.90
C ASN A 353 -2.61 6.78 -6.24
N ASP A 354 -2.73 6.25 -5.03
CA ASP A 354 -3.99 6.20 -4.29
C ASP A 354 -4.26 7.50 -3.50
N TYR A 355 -3.42 8.53 -3.64
CA TYR A 355 -3.52 9.77 -2.88
C TYR A 355 -4.14 10.93 -3.66
N SER A 356 -5.05 11.65 -3.02
CA SER A 356 -5.69 12.85 -3.57
C SER A 356 -4.92 14.12 -3.19
N PRO A 357 -5.19 15.28 -3.84
CA PRO A 357 -4.60 16.55 -3.45
C PRO A 357 -4.94 17.02 -2.03
N LEU A 358 -6.03 16.51 -1.44
CA LEU A 358 -6.51 16.94 -0.13
C LEU A 358 -6.17 15.94 0.98
N GLU A 359 -6.23 14.65 0.66
CA GLU A 359 -6.01 13.56 1.63
C GLU A 359 -5.27 12.36 1.04
N VAL A 360 -4.47 11.72 1.89
CA VAL A 360 -3.86 10.42 1.66
C VAL A 360 -4.91 9.36 1.96
N HIS A 361 -5.38 8.63 0.95
CA HIS A 361 -6.44 7.65 1.10
C HIS A 361 -5.90 6.22 1.01
N PHE A 362 -6.18 5.41 2.03
CA PHE A 362 -5.97 3.97 2.00
C PHE A 362 -7.30 3.25 1.76
N GLY A 363 -7.39 2.63 0.58
CA GLY A 363 -8.61 1.98 0.12
C GLY A 363 -9.03 0.75 0.93
N ARG A 364 -10.25 0.29 0.66
CA ARG A 364 -10.93 -0.82 1.36
C ARG A 364 -10.13 -2.12 1.47
N ASP A 365 -9.32 -2.47 0.48
CA ASP A 365 -8.54 -3.71 0.51
C ASP A 365 -7.39 -3.65 1.53
N PHE A 366 -6.83 -2.47 1.78
CA PHE A 366 -5.84 -2.29 2.84
C PHE A 366 -6.49 -2.40 4.21
N GLY A 367 -7.62 -1.70 4.43
CA GLY A 367 -8.38 -1.78 5.69
C GLY A 367 -8.81 -3.21 6.04
N ARG A 368 -9.10 -4.06 5.04
CA ARG A 368 -9.43 -5.48 5.24
C ARG A 368 -8.27 -6.33 5.77
N CYS A 369 -7.01 -5.94 5.55
CA CYS A 369 -5.86 -6.67 6.10
C CYS A 369 -5.90 -6.70 7.64
N PHE A 370 -6.32 -5.59 8.26
CA PHE A 370 -6.41 -5.46 9.72
C PHE A 370 -7.63 -6.13 10.34
N GLN A 371 -8.57 -6.61 9.54
CA GLN A 371 -9.72 -7.35 10.06
C GLN A 371 -9.50 -8.84 10.17
N VAL A 372 -8.61 -9.36 9.35
CA VAL A 372 -8.24 -10.77 9.40
C VAL A 372 -7.17 -11.02 10.46
N LEU A 373 -6.38 -9.99 10.78
CA LEU A 373 -5.42 -9.99 11.87
C LEU A 373 -6.16 -9.57 13.16
N ALA A 374 -6.53 -10.55 13.98
CA ALA A 374 -7.15 -10.25 15.26
C ALA A 374 -6.17 -9.42 16.12
N PRO A 375 -6.63 -8.31 16.73
CA PRO A 375 -5.81 -7.62 17.72
C PRO A 375 -5.50 -8.56 18.88
N ALA A 376 -4.26 -8.54 19.37
CA ALA A 376 -3.97 -8.95 20.74
C ALA A 376 -4.61 -7.89 21.66
N VAL A 377 -5.92 -8.02 21.95
CA VAL A 377 -6.65 -7.01 22.72
C VAL A 377 -6.13 -7.01 24.14
N HIS A 378 -5.40 -5.94 24.47
CA HIS A 378 -4.93 -5.66 25.81
C HIS A 378 -5.20 -4.20 26.17
N GLN A 379 -5.36 -3.94 27.49
CA GLN A 379 -5.72 -2.68 28.15
C GLN A 379 -6.02 -1.51 27.21
N SER A 380 -7.31 -1.26 26.97
CA SER A 380 -7.76 -0.08 26.27
C SER A 380 -7.55 1.16 27.13
N TRP A 381 -6.95 2.19 26.57
CA TRP A 381 -7.15 3.53 27.08
C TRP A 381 -8.61 3.90 26.78
N ARG A 382 -9.31 4.24 27.86
CA ARG A 382 -10.61 4.87 27.75
C ARG A 382 -10.39 6.35 27.92
N PRO A 383 -10.54 7.17 26.86
CA PRO A 383 -10.58 8.61 27.03
C PRO A 383 -11.57 9.01 28.11
N LEU A 384 -11.27 10.16 28.74
CA LEU A 384 -12.18 10.77 29.69
C LEU A 384 -13.55 11.04 29.04
N PRO A 385 -14.64 11.04 29.82
CA PRO A 385 -15.93 11.54 29.36
C PRO A 385 -15.77 12.92 28.69
N GLY A 386 -16.28 13.07 27.46
CA GLY A 386 -16.18 14.31 26.68
C GLY A 386 -15.00 14.40 25.70
N ALA A 387 -14.00 13.51 25.78
CA ALA A 387 -12.95 13.42 24.75
C ALA A 387 -13.45 12.74 23.45
N TRP A 388 -14.57 11.99 23.54
CA TRP A 388 -15.37 11.60 22.38
C TRP A 388 -16.64 12.44 22.27
N GLU A 389 -16.94 12.87 21.06
CA GLU A 389 -18.30 13.10 20.61
C GLU A 389 -18.75 11.84 19.86
N ALA A 390 -19.53 10.99 20.53
CA ALA A 390 -20.03 9.74 19.95
C ALA A 390 -21.54 9.79 19.76
N ILE A 391 -22.05 9.07 18.76
CA ILE A 391 -23.44 8.61 18.83
C ILE A 391 -23.63 7.79 20.11
N GLU A 392 -24.79 7.89 20.75
CA GLU A 392 -25.08 7.16 21.99
C GLU A 392 -24.74 5.67 21.83
N LEU A 393 -23.71 5.20 22.56
CA LEU A 393 -23.35 3.79 22.58
C LEU A 393 -24.56 2.95 23.03
N ARG A 394 -24.66 1.74 22.49
CA ARG A 394 -25.74 0.78 22.70
C ARG A 394 -27.12 1.22 22.16
N ARG A 395 -27.25 2.41 21.58
CA ARG A 395 -28.45 2.81 20.83
C ARG A 395 -28.34 2.35 19.38
N VAL A 396 -29.45 1.89 18.83
CA VAL A 396 -29.57 1.62 17.40
C VAL A 396 -29.74 2.94 16.67
N VAL A 397 -28.82 3.24 15.76
CA VAL A 397 -28.87 4.42 14.90
C VAL A 397 -29.31 3.99 13.50
N HIS A 398 -30.40 4.61 13.03
CA HIS A 398 -30.89 4.42 11.67
C HIS A 398 -30.13 5.36 10.74
N LEU A 399 -29.38 4.78 9.81
CA LEU A 399 -28.62 5.51 8.81
C LEU A 399 -29.45 5.54 7.51
N GLY A 400 -29.74 6.74 7.03
CA GLY A 400 -30.31 6.95 5.69
C GLY A 400 -29.25 6.77 4.60
N GLU A 401 -29.32 7.51 3.50
CA GLU A 401 -28.29 7.48 2.43
C GLU A 401 -27.22 8.56 2.59
N ARG A 402 -27.32 9.39 3.62
CA ARG A 402 -26.37 10.47 3.88
C ARG A 402 -25.23 10.00 4.79
N PRO A 403 -24.02 10.54 4.63
CA PRO A 403 -22.94 10.28 5.57
C PRO A 403 -23.30 10.74 6.98
N VAL A 404 -22.94 9.94 7.99
CA VAL A 404 -23.21 10.24 9.41
C VAL A 404 -21.92 10.08 10.20
N GLN A 405 -21.55 11.09 10.97
CA GLN A 405 -20.45 10.98 11.92
C GLN A 405 -20.86 10.07 13.07
N LEU A 406 -20.15 8.98 13.27
CA LEU A 406 -20.39 8.03 14.36
C LEU A 406 -19.58 8.39 15.60
N LEU A 407 -18.32 8.76 15.41
CA LEU A 407 -17.39 9.13 16.47
C LEU A 407 -16.56 10.31 16.01
N ALA A 408 -16.29 11.25 16.90
CA ALA A 408 -15.23 12.22 16.75
C ALA A 408 -14.43 12.30 18.04
N MET A 409 -13.11 12.44 17.89
CA MET A 409 -12.20 12.71 18.98
C MET A 409 -11.56 14.08 18.73
N ALA A 410 -11.63 14.94 19.73
CA ALA A 410 -11.12 16.30 19.62
C ALA A 410 -9.58 16.30 19.53
N ALA A 411 -9.02 17.33 18.87
CA ALA A 411 -7.58 17.54 18.85
C ALA A 411 -7.02 17.65 20.29
N GLY A 412 -5.87 17.03 20.53
CA GLY A 412 -5.21 16.94 21.82
C GLY A 412 -5.73 15.81 22.73
N ALA A 413 -6.80 15.10 22.37
CA ALA A 413 -7.24 13.95 23.19
C ALA A 413 -6.32 12.74 23.05
N LEU A 414 -5.69 12.56 21.89
CA LEU A 414 -4.72 11.51 21.61
C LEU A 414 -3.55 12.11 20.83
N ALA A 415 -2.33 11.89 21.31
CA ALA A 415 -1.09 12.12 20.60
C ALA A 415 -0.47 10.79 20.21
N HIS A 416 -0.04 10.61 18.96
CA HIS A 416 0.60 9.37 18.53
C HIS A 416 1.57 9.55 17.36
N SER A 417 2.40 8.54 17.08
CA SER A 417 3.43 8.58 16.03
C SER A 417 2.91 8.44 14.59
N GLY A 418 1.61 8.17 14.39
CA GLY A 418 0.98 8.08 13.07
C GLY A 418 1.18 6.76 12.31
N ASP A 419 1.84 5.77 12.91
CA ASP A 419 2.32 4.54 12.27
C ASP A 419 1.51 3.28 12.63
N GLY A 420 0.30 3.47 13.17
CA GLY A 420 -0.56 2.39 13.61
C GLY A 420 -0.22 1.81 14.99
N VAL A 421 0.68 2.42 15.77
CA VAL A 421 0.82 2.09 17.21
C VAL A 421 -0.50 2.21 17.96
N ALA A 422 -1.24 3.28 17.67
CA ALA A 422 -2.55 3.52 18.22
C ALA A 422 -3.60 2.79 17.39
N LEU A 423 -4.51 2.11 18.07
CA LEU A 423 -5.57 1.34 17.47
C LEU A 423 -6.93 1.87 17.90
N LEU A 424 -7.84 2.11 16.96
CA LEU A 424 -9.26 2.31 17.23
C LEU A 424 -9.97 0.96 17.28
N HIS A 425 -10.35 0.51 18.47
CA HIS A 425 -11.16 -0.69 18.67
C HIS A 425 -12.65 -0.36 18.60
N LEU A 426 -13.37 -1.07 17.74
CA LEU A 426 -14.80 -0.93 17.53
C LEU A 426 -15.48 -2.30 17.61
N ALA A 427 -16.51 -2.38 18.44
CA ALA A 427 -17.39 -3.53 18.51
C ALA A 427 -18.85 -3.09 18.36
N GLY A 428 -19.65 -3.86 17.64
CA GLY A 428 -21.02 -3.49 17.34
C GLY A 428 -21.75 -4.45 16.42
N GLU A 429 -22.88 -4.00 15.91
CA GLU A 429 -23.74 -4.72 14.98
C GLU A 429 -24.14 -3.80 13.83
N VAL A 430 -24.14 -4.34 12.62
CA VAL A 430 -24.75 -3.72 11.44
C VAL A 430 -25.89 -4.61 10.96
N SER A 431 -27.03 -4.04 10.63
CA SER A 431 -28.20 -4.77 10.12
C SER A 431 -28.61 -4.26 8.74
N ASP A 432 -29.38 -5.08 8.03
CA ASP A 432 -30.07 -4.76 6.77
C ASP A 432 -29.16 -4.69 5.53
N ALA A 433 -28.10 -3.88 5.55
CA ALA A 433 -27.21 -3.68 4.40
C ALA A 433 -25.74 -3.48 4.80
N PRO A 434 -24.78 -3.73 3.89
CA PRO A 434 -23.38 -3.40 4.14
C PRO A 434 -23.17 -1.92 4.42
N LEU A 435 -22.28 -1.60 5.37
CA LEU A 435 -21.98 -0.23 5.79
C LEU A 435 -20.52 0.10 5.54
N THR A 436 -20.24 1.15 4.76
CA THR A 436 -18.87 1.65 4.63
C THR A 436 -18.57 2.61 5.77
N LEU A 437 -17.42 2.44 6.40
CA LEU A 437 -16.90 3.32 7.43
C LEU A 437 -15.60 3.93 6.92
N ARG A 438 -15.39 5.21 7.22
CA ARG A 438 -14.15 5.92 6.91
C ARG A 438 -13.62 6.56 8.19
N LEU A 439 -12.41 6.16 8.58
CA LEU A 439 -11.64 6.83 9.62
C LEU A 439 -10.82 7.95 8.96
N ARG A 440 -10.95 9.18 9.44
CA ARG A 440 -10.18 10.34 8.97
C ARG A 440 -9.37 10.88 10.14
N HIS A 441 -8.09 11.08 9.91
CA HIS A 441 -7.18 11.61 10.90
C HIS A 441 -5.99 12.31 10.23
N ASP A 442 -5.76 13.57 10.58
CA ASP A 442 -4.63 14.39 10.11
C ASP A 442 -4.32 14.27 8.60
N GLY A 443 -5.35 14.46 7.77
CA GLY A 443 -5.22 14.41 6.30
C GLY A 443 -4.92 13.02 5.72
N VAL A 444 -5.08 11.97 6.53
CA VAL A 444 -5.11 10.56 6.12
C VAL A 444 -6.53 10.02 6.30
N SER A 445 -6.99 9.20 5.36
CA SER A 445 -8.26 8.48 5.48
C SER A 445 -8.08 6.99 5.20
N MET A 446 -8.77 6.16 5.98
CA MET A 446 -8.84 4.71 5.78
C MET A 446 -10.29 4.29 5.63
N GLU A 447 -10.56 3.39 4.68
CA GLU A 447 -11.90 2.88 4.43
C GLU A 447 -12.07 1.39 4.73
N PHE A 448 -13.29 1.05 5.13
CA PHE A 448 -13.68 -0.32 5.37
C PHE A 448 -15.18 -0.54 5.11
N THR A 449 -15.60 -1.78 4.79
CA THR A 449 -17.02 -2.11 4.58
C THR A 449 -17.49 -3.27 5.45
N LEU A 450 -18.31 -2.94 6.45
CA LEU A 450 -18.98 -3.91 7.32
C LEU A 450 -20.07 -4.65 6.55
N ARG A 451 -20.17 -5.95 6.79
CA ARG A 451 -21.31 -6.76 6.33
C ARG A 451 -22.36 -6.78 7.45
N PRO A 452 -23.64 -7.02 7.13
CA PRO A 452 -24.64 -7.30 8.15
C PRO A 452 -24.18 -8.41 9.09
N GLY A 453 -24.37 -8.21 10.39
CA GLY A 453 -23.91 -9.05 11.48
C GLY A 453 -23.13 -8.28 12.55
N SER A 454 -22.70 -9.01 13.57
CA SER A 454 -21.81 -8.48 14.62
C SER A 454 -20.40 -8.27 14.06
N PHE A 455 -19.71 -7.28 14.60
CA PHE A 455 -18.32 -7.00 14.29
C PHE A 455 -17.55 -6.68 15.57
N ASP A 456 -16.28 -7.06 15.55
CA ASP A 456 -15.28 -6.71 16.56
C ASP A 456 -13.94 -6.64 15.82
N PHE A 457 -13.35 -5.44 15.75
CA PHE A 457 -12.05 -5.26 15.10
C PHE A 457 -11.33 -4.04 15.66
N ALA A 458 -10.02 -3.99 15.46
CA ALA A 458 -9.19 -2.84 15.79
C ALA A 458 -8.51 -2.29 14.53
N TRP A 459 -8.63 -1.00 14.28
CA TRP A 459 -7.96 -0.34 13.16
C TRP A 459 -6.75 0.45 13.59
N PRO A 460 -5.65 0.39 12.83
CA PRO A 460 -4.56 1.32 13.05
C PRO A 460 -5.03 2.76 12.78
N ILE A 461 -4.64 3.66 13.66
CA ILE A 461 -4.80 5.09 13.45
C ILE A 461 -3.54 5.57 12.72
N LEU A 462 -3.72 5.94 11.45
CA LEU A 462 -2.66 6.45 10.58
C LEU A 462 -2.73 7.97 10.47
N ALA A 463 -1.56 8.60 10.37
CA ALA A 463 -1.40 10.04 10.14
C ALA A 463 -0.25 10.30 9.16
N ARG A 464 -0.03 11.57 8.79
CA ARG A 464 1.12 11.99 7.96
C ARG A 464 2.45 11.92 8.71
N GLY A 465 2.39 12.00 10.04
CA GLY A 465 3.52 11.92 10.96
C GLY A 465 3.02 11.93 12.40
N PRO A 466 3.90 12.21 13.39
CA PRO A 466 3.48 12.42 14.77
C PRO A 466 2.48 13.57 14.86
N THR A 467 1.35 13.33 15.51
CA THR A 467 0.27 14.30 15.55
C THR A 467 -0.58 14.13 16.81
N SER A 468 -1.29 15.19 17.15
CA SER A 468 -2.39 15.18 18.12
C SER A 468 -3.67 15.77 17.53
N GLY A 469 -3.82 15.72 16.21
CA GLY A 469 -4.96 16.26 15.49
C GLY A 469 -6.29 15.59 15.83
N ALA A 470 -7.38 16.18 15.36
CA ALA A 470 -8.71 15.58 15.52
C ALA A 470 -8.86 14.29 14.70
N MET A 471 -9.74 13.40 15.14
CA MET A 471 -10.07 12.16 14.44
C MET A 471 -11.57 12.04 14.28
N GLN A 472 -12.01 11.52 13.14
CA GLN A 472 -13.44 11.32 12.84
C GLN A 472 -13.67 9.94 12.24
N LEU A 473 -14.69 9.24 12.73
CA LEU A 473 -15.25 8.05 12.11
C LEU A 473 -16.59 8.40 11.48
N VAL A 474 -16.67 8.29 10.15
CA VAL A 474 -17.86 8.63 9.39
C VAL A 474 -18.40 7.39 8.69
N ALA A 475 -19.69 7.14 8.84
CA ALA A 475 -20.44 6.11 8.14
C ALA A 475 -20.93 6.62 6.79
N TYR A 476 -20.72 5.84 5.74
CA TYR A 476 -21.17 6.05 4.37
C TYR A 476 -22.10 4.89 3.96
N PRO A 477 -23.39 4.97 4.33
CA PRO A 477 -24.38 3.98 3.93
C PRO A 477 -24.66 4.08 2.43
N SER A 478 -24.66 2.94 1.72
CA SER A 478 -25.10 2.88 0.32
C SER A 478 -26.61 2.67 0.17
N GLN A 479 -27.26 2.26 1.25
CA GLN A 479 -28.69 1.98 1.41
C GLN A 479 -29.05 2.21 2.88
N ALA A 480 -30.33 2.36 3.17
CA ALA A 480 -30.79 2.43 4.56
C ALA A 480 -30.32 1.21 5.36
N THR A 481 -29.70 1.45 6.51
CA THR A 481 -29.12 0.42 7.37
C THR A 481 -29.16 0.87 8.82
N ARG A 482 -29.04 -0.08 9.74
CA ARG A 482 -28.94 0.20 11.17
C ARG A 482 -27.57 -0.18 11.69
N ILE A 483 -27.00 0.66 12.53
CA ILE A 483 -25.78 0.37 13.28
C ILE A 483 -26.04 0.51 14.77
N LYS A 484 -25.46 -0.39 15.56
CA LYS A 484 -25.39 -0.30 17.02
C LYS A 484 -23.94 -0.44 17.44
N LEU A 485 -23.33 0.65 17.93
CA LEU A 485 -21.99 0.58 18.52
C LEU A 485 -22.10 0.09 19.96
N LEU A 486 -21.47 -1.04 20.27
CA LEU A 486 -21.43 -1.60 21.62
C LEU A 486 -20.24 -1.09 22.42
N ALA A 487 -19.11 -0.88 21.76
CA ALA A 487 -17.91 -0.31 22.36
C ALA A 487 -17.09 0.46 21.32
N ALA A 488 -16.45 1.53 21.78
CA ALA A 488 -15.40 2.24 21.07
C ALA A 488 -14.30 2.57 22.08
N SER A 489 -13.06 2.21 21.77
CA SER A 489 -11.91 2.54 22.61
C SER A 489 -10.65 2.70 21.78
N VAL A 490 -9.63 3.31 22.37
CA VAL A 490 -8.32 3.37 21.75
C VAL A 490 -7.35 2.51 22.56
N SER A 491 -6.62 1.65 21.89
CA SER A 491 -5.59 0.81 22.51
C SER A 491 -4.27 1.00 21.77
N HIS A 492 -3.23 0.32 22.23
CA HIS A 492 -2.03 0.14 21.44
C HIS A 492 -1.76 -1.35 21.25
N GLU A 493 -1.03 -1.71 20.21
CA GLU A 493 -0.61 -3.08 19.97
C GLU A 493 0.77 -3.32 20.59
N PRO A 494 0.88 -4.12 21.67
CA PRO A 494 2.17 -4.61 22.10
C PRO A 494 2.65 -5.67 21.10
N VAL A 495 3.85 -5.50 20.59
CA VAL A 495 4.59 -6.63 20.02
C VAL A 495 5.40 -7.18 21.19
N GLY A 496 4.93 -8.25 21.86
CA GLY A 496 5.62 -8.85 23.03
C GLY A 496 4.87 -8.91 24.36
N SER A 497 5.46 -9.59 25.34
CA SER A 497 4.87 -9.89 26.66
C SER A 497 5.39 -9.00 27.80
N GLY A 498 6.49 -8.27 27.59
CA GLY A 498 7.11 -7.43 28.62
C GLY A 498 6.33 -6.14 28.84
N ARG A 499 5.86 -5.91 30.07
CA ARG A 499 5.30 -4.62 30.50
C ARG A 499 6.13 -4.04 31.62
N PHE A 500 6.51 -2.79 31.46
CA PHE A 500 7.37 -2.11 32.41
C PHE A 500 6.75 -0.76 32.76
N GLU A 501 6.66 -0.49 34.06
CA GLU A 501 6.25 0.81 34.56
C GLU A 501 7.46 1.74 34.60
N LEU A 502 7.24 2.99 34.18
CA LEU A 502 8.24 4.04 34.32
C LEU A 502 7.92 4.87 35.56
N HIS A 503 8.93 5.12 36.39
CA HIS A 503 8.81 5.95 37.57
C HIS A 503 9.14 7.39 37.25
N ARG A 504 8.37 8.30 37.84
CA ARG A 504 8.66 9.74 37.79
C ARG A 504 9.85 10.04 38.70
N ARG A 505 10.95 10.55 38.14
CA ARG A 505 12.19 10.87 38.89
C ARG A 505 12.35 12.35 39.24
N GLY A 506 11.56 13.23 38.64
CA GLY A 506 11.61 14.67 38.94
C GLY A 506 10.38 15.45 38.47
N ALA A 507 10.24 16.66 39.02
CA ALA A 507 9.28 17.67 38.61
C ALA A 507 10.01 19.03 38.60
N GLY A 508 10.24 19.59 37.41
CA GLY A 508 10.99 20.83 37.18
C GLY A 508 10.38 21.63 36.04
N GLU A 509 11.12 21.94 34.97
CA GLU A 509 10.52 22.39 33.69
C GLU A 509 10.05 21.21 32.81
N TRP A 510 10.37 19.98 33.23
CA TRP A 510 10.04 18.74 32.53
C TRP A 510 9.61 17.64 33.51
N THR A 511 8.95 16.62 32.97
CA THR A 511 8.71 15.33 33.63
C THR A 511 9.66 14.30 33.06
N GLU A 512 10.45 13.68 33.93
CA GLU A 512 11.34 12.58 33.56
C GLU A 512 10.77 11.25 34.05
N LEU A 513 10.67 10.30 33.12
CA LEU A 513 10.21 8.94 33.33
C LEU A 513 11.42 8.00 33.15
N VAL A 514 11.73 7.23 34.18
CA VAL A 514 12.88 6.32 34.20
C VAL A 514 12.40 4.91 34.51
N ALA A 515 12.94 3.93 33.81
CA ALA A 515 12.62 2.54 34.10
C ALA A 515 13.25 2.10 35.42
N ALA A 516 12.52 1.33 36.24
CA ALA A 516 13.04 0.79 37.50
C ALA A 516 14.24 -0.15 37.29
N LYS A 517 14.26 -0.81 36.13
CA LYS A 517 15.28 -1.71 35.63
C LYS A 517 15.46 -1.44 34.13
N PRO A 518 16.65 -1.70 33.56
CA PRO A 518 16.84 -1.56 32.12
C PRO A 518 15.78 -2.34 31.33
N ILE A 519 15.13 -1.69 30.37
CA ILE A 519 14.12 -2.31 29.51
C ILE A 519 14.76 -2.54 28.15
N LEU A 520 14.98 -3.80 27.79
CA LEU A 520 15.35 -4.15 26.43
C LEU A 520 14.15 -3.94 25.51
N LEU A 521 14.32 -3.08 24.51
CA LEU A 521 13.26 -2.81 23.55
C LEU A 521 13.40 -3.75 22.34
N GLY A 522 12.36 -4.55 22.11
CA GLY A 522 12.21 -5.38 20.93
C GLY A 522 11.74 -4.58 19.72
N ARG A 523 11.67 -5.26 18.57
CA ARG A 523 11.14 -4.68 17.33
C ARG A 523 9.70 -4.22 17.56
N ARG A 524 9.39 -2.95 17.25
CA ARG A 524 8.07 -2.30 17.48
C ARG A 524 7.66 -2.13 18.94
N ALA A 525 8.62 -1.97 19.84
CA ALA A 525 8.32 -1.54 21.20
C ALA A 525 7.52 -0.22 21.18
N ALA A 526 6.57 -0.10 22.10
CA ALA A 526 5.69 1.05 22.18
C ALA A 526 5.62 1.56 23.61
N VAL A 527 5.43 2.86 23.76
CA VAL A 527 5.14 3.49 25.04
C VAL A 527 3.73 4.07 25.02
N GLN A 528 3.00 3.81 26.09
CA GLN A 528 1.73 4.43 26.42
C GLN A 528 1.92 5.33 27.63
N MET A 529 1.50 6.58 27.51
CA MET A 529 1.42 7.52 28.63
C MET A 529 0.02 8.11 28.72
N GLN A 530 -0.48 8.31 29.93
CA GLN A 530 -1.74 9.01 30.18
C GLN A 530 -1.48 10.25 31.03
N CYS A 531 -1.93 11.40 30.53
CA CYS A 531 -1.80 12.66 31.25
C CYS A 531 -2.83 12.75 32.36
N SER A 532 -2.49 13.50 33.42
CA SER A 532 -3.39 13.65 34.54
C SER A 532 -4.62 14.49 34.15
N PRO A 533 -5.82 14.16 34.65
CA PRO A 533 -7.06 14.85 34.31
C PRO A 533 -7.18 16.27 34.91
N ASP A 534 -6.36 16.57 35.91
CA ASP A 534 -6.31 17.83 36.65
C ASP A 534 -5.40 18.89 36.02
N GLN A 535 -4.73 18.57 34.91
CA GLN A 535 -3.87 19.50 34.19
C GLN A 535 -4.68 20.51 33.37
N ALA A 536 -4.05 21.62 32.99
CA ALA A 536 -4.55 22.50 31.94
C ALA A 536 -4.21 21.93 30.54
N ASP A 537 -4.82 22.46 29.49
CA ASP A 537 -4.41 22.18 28.11
C ASP A 537 -2.92 22.48 27.93
N LEU A 538 -2.17 21.48 27.47
CA LEU A 538 -0.75 21.59 27.20
C LEU A 538 -0.52 21.89 25.72
N LYS A 539 0.50 22.70 25.43
CA LYS A 539 0.89 23.07 24.05
C LYS A 539 2.37 22.78 23.82
N ASN A 540 2.76 22.63 22.55
CA ASN A 540 4.15 22.45 22.11
C ASN A 540 4.88 21.37 22.92
N ILE A 541 4.28 20.19 22.96
CA ILE A 541 4.77 19.09 23.77
C ILE A 541 5.96 18.45 23.07
N ALA A 542 7.08 18.36 23.75
CA ALA A 542 8.25 17.63 23.32
C ALA A 542 8.38 16.34 24.14
N VAL A 543 8.51 15.22 23.43
CA VAL A 543 8.86 13.93 24.00
C VAL A 543 10.25 13.56 23.53
N GLU A 544 11.18 13.41 24.47
CA GLU A 544 12.56 13.01 24.21
C GLU A 544 12.78 11.59 24.74
N ILE A 545 13.17 10.69 23.85
CA ILE A 545 13.43 9.29 24.18
C ILE A 545 14.95 9.09 24.14
N TRP A 546 15.50 8.60 25.25
CA TRP A 546 16.91 8.30 25.41
C TRP A 546 17.10 6.78 25.52
N LEU A 547 17.90 6.24 24.61
CA LEU A 547 18.38 4.88 24.69
C LEU A 547 19.82 4.87 25.22
N GLU A 548 20.20 3.80 25.91
CA GLU A 548 21.54 3.65 26.45
C GLU A 548 22.60 3.81 25.34
N GLY A 549 23.61 4.64 25.62
CA GLY A 549 24.72 4.90 24.70
C GLY A 549 24.43 5.94 23.60
N GLN A 550 23.23 6.51 23.53
CA GLN A 550 22.93 7.59 22.58
C GLN A 550 23.36 8.96 23.12
N GLU A 551 24.10 9.72 22.31
CA GLU A 551 24.50 11.12 22.63
C GLU A 551 23.34 12.11 22.52
N HIS A 552 22.36 11.83 21.66
CA HIS A 552 21.24 12.71 21.37
C HIS A 552 19.91 11.95 21.47
N PRO A 553 18.87 12.56 22.08
CA PRO A 553 17.57 11.91 22.17
C PRO A 553 16.85 11.94 20.83
N ARG A 554 16.01 10.93 20.63
CA ARG A 554 14.94 11.03 19.63
C ARG A 554 13.87 11.97 20.15
N ARG A 555 13.70 13.11 19.50
CA ARG A 555 12.71 14.13 19.87
C ARG A 555 11.47 14.05 18.97
N ILE A 556 10.29 13.99 19.58
CA ILE A 556 8.99 13.97 18.93
C ILE A 556 8.17 15.15 19.45
N LEU A 557 7.50 15.88 18.55
CA LEU A 557 6.74 17.07 18.88
C LEU A 557 5.24 16.85 18.65
N PHE A 558 4.42 17.37 19.56
CA PHE A 558 2.96 17.45 19.41
C PHE A 558 2.49 18.87 19.64
N GLU A 559 1.48 19.29 18.89
CA GLU A 559 0.96 20.66 18.96
C GLU A 559 0.28 20.93 20.31
N SER A 560 -0.56 20.00 20.75
CA SER A 560 -1.30 20.14 22.01
C SER A 560 -1.75 18.80 22.59
N LEU A 561 -2.06 18.79 23.88
CA LEU A 561 -2.69 17.68 24.56
C LEU A 561 -3.65 18.20 25.63
N ARG A 562 -4.86 17.63 25.64
CA ARG A 562 -5.93 17.96 26.57
C ARG A 562 -5.74 17.25 27.91
N PRO A 563 -6.36 17.76 28.99
CA PRO A 563 -6.40 17.08 30.27
C PRO A 563 -6.91 15.64 30.11
N GLY A 564 -6.20 14.68 30.72
CA GLY A 564 -6.52 13.25 30.58
C GLY A 564 -6.26 12.61 29.21
N GLY A 565 -5.67 13.35 28.28
CA GLY A 565 -5.24 12.84 26.99
C GLY A 565 -4.18 11.73 27.12
N ALA A 566 -4.00 10.97 26.04
CA ALA A 566 -3.00 9.90 25.98
C ALA A 566 -1.93 10.20 24.93
N ILE A 567 -0.72 9.70 25.18
CA ILE A 567 0.39 9.68 24.23
C ILE A 567 0.73 8.21 23.93
N LEU A 568 0.70 7.81 22.66
CA LEU A 568 1.01 6.46 22.19
C LEU A 568 2.12 6.51 21.12
N LEU A 569 3.33 6.04 21.43
CA LEU A 569 4.48 6.19 20.52
C LEU A 569 5.09 4.85 20.17
N ASP A 570 5.43 4.68 18.89
CA ASP A 570 6.43 3.71 18.46
C ASP A 570 7.83 4.18 18.88
N LEU A 571 8.50 3.38 19.71
CA LEU A 571 9.88 3.63 20.10
C LEU A 571 10.84 3.32 18.95
N GLY A 572 10.38 2.62 17.91
CA GLY A 572 11.08 2.38 16.65
C GLY A 572 11.97 1.13 16.68
N PRO A 573 12.65 0.82 15.57
CA PRO A 573 13.62 -0.28 15.46
C PRO A 573 15.01 0.08 15.99
N GLU A 574 15.39 1.37 15.97
CA GLU A 574 16.63 1.90 16.56
C GLU A 574 16.65 1.70 18.08
N ALA A 575 15.52 1.26 18.63
CA ALA A 575 15.33 0.82 19.99
C ALA A 575 16.08 -0.47 20.35
N GLN A 576 16.76 -1.18 19.44
CA GLN A 576 17.61 -2.32 19.82
C GLN A 576 18.69 -1.87 20.82
N GLY A 577 18.36 -1.95 22.12
CA GLY A 577 19.06 -1.25 23.19
C GLY A 577 18.18 -1.14 24.44
N LEU A 578 18.77 -0.58 25.50
CA LEU A 578 18.08 -0.39 26.77
C LEU A 578 17.43 0.99 26.81
N LEU A 579 16.13 1.06 27.09
CA LEU A 579 15.48 2.34 27.38
C LEU A 579 16.07 2.92 28.66
N GLU A 580 16.74 4.07 28.56
CA GLU A 580 17.32 4.75 29.72
C GLU A 580 16.26 5.63 30.39
N ARG A 581 15.67 6.56 29.62
CA ARG A 581 14.70 7.54 30.12
C ARG A 581 13.84 8.14 29.01
N ILE A 582 12.67 8.65 29.40
CA ILE A 582 11.81 9.48 28.56
C ILE A 582 11.60 10.82 29.27
N ARG A 583 11.86 11.93 28.57
CA ARG A 583 11.59 13.28 29.07
C ARG A 583 10.42 13.89 28.33
N LEU A 584 9.57 14.59 29.08
CA LEU A 584 8.36 15.23 28.61
C LEU A 584 8.42 16.71 29.00
N GLN A 585 8.28 17.58 28.02
CA GLN A 585 8.23 19.02 28.21
C GLN A 585 7.01 19.58 27.49
N ALA A 586 6.36 20.60 28.06
CA ALA A 586 5.27 21.32 27.41
C ALA A 586 5.43 22.83 27.65
N ALA A 587 4.98 23.63 26.69
CA ALA A 587 4.83 25.06 26.91
C ALA A 587 3.67 25.30 27.91
N GLY A 588 3.95 26.00 29.00
CA GLY A 588 2.97 26.31 30.05
C GLY A 588 3.08 25.47 31.32
N GLY A 589 4.04 24.54 31.42
CA GLY A 589 4.37 23.88 32.69
C GLY A 589 4.75 22.41 32.55
N VAL A 590 4.74 21.72 33.69
CA VAL A 590 5.14 20.30 33.79
C VAL A 590 4.00 19.39 33.36
N LEU A 591 4.28 18.47 32.44
CA LEU A 591 3.33 17.45 32.01
C LEU A 591 3.22 16.35 33.08
N GLY A 592 2.12 16.33 33.80
CA GLY A 592 1.76 15.34 34.79
C GLY A 592 1.34 14.05 34.10
N VAL A 593 2.06 12.97 34.39
CA VAL A 593 1.78 11.64 33.85
C VAL A 593 1.23 10.79 34.99
N SER A 594 0.02 10.28 34.80
CA SER A 594 -0.67 9.40 35.75
C SER A 594 -0.36 7.92 35.50
N LEU A 595 0.00 7.57 34.27
CA LEU A 595 0.37 6.21 33.87
C LEU A 595 1.43 6.28 32.78
N ALA A 596 2.48 5.47 32.90
CA ALA A 596 3.46 5.25 31.85
C ALA A 596 3.82 3.77 31.77
N LYS A 597 3.56 3.15 30.63
CA LYS A 597 3.86 1.74 30.36
C LYS A 597 4.61 1.58 29.07
N VAL A 598 5.62 0.72 29.08
CA VAL A 598 6.31 0.28 27.89
C VAL A 598 5.88 -1.16 27.59
N SER A 599 5.48 -1.42 26.35
CA SER A 599 5.32 -2.77 25.82
C SER A 599 6.47 -3.09 24.89
N SER A 600 7.13 -4.21 25.15
CA SER A 600 8.30 -4.65 24.39
C SER A 600 8.25 -6.15 24.07
N GLY A 601 8.78 -6.48 22.88
CA GLY A 601 9.02 -7.84 22.36
C GLY A 601 9.93 -8.63 23.29
N ALA A 602 9.86 -9.96 23.21
CA ALA A 602 10.97 -10.79 23.69
C ALA A 602 12.19 -10.61 22.79
#